data_AF-A0A368FA75-F1
#
_entry.id   AF-A0A368FA75-F1
#
_cell.length_a   1.000
_cell.length_b   1.000
_cell.length_c   1.000
_cell.angle_alpha   90.00
_cell.angle_beta   90.00
_cell.angle_gamma   90.00
#
_symmetry.space_group_name_H-M   'P 1'
#
loop_
_entity.id
_entity.type
_entity.pdbx_description
1 polymer ?
#
loop_
_entity_poly.entity_id
_entity_poly.type
_entity_poly.pdbx_seq_one_letter_code
_entity_poly.pdbx_strand_id
1 'polypeptide(L)'
;MNWGSGHYLSNIFFFEAGNSTFVKSPGGTSTEVPRSDSYDPQSPPASNKRVLVQFLKCRRISDLIREIQMYQNQPYALQVEKSIRIVFVASR
;
A
#
# COMPACT_ATOMS: atom_id res chain seq x y z
N MET A 1 18.93 -3.92 22.03
CA MET A 1 18.08 -2.76 21.68
C MET A 1 17.73 -2.88 20.20
N ASN A 2 16.51 -3.32 19.88
CA ASN A 2 16.15 -3.79 18.53
C ASN A 2 15.44 -2.71 17.70
N TRP A 3 16.10 -2.28 16.62
CA TRP A 3 15.60 -2.03 15.25
C TRP A 3 14.15 -1.56 15.05
N GLY A 4 13.82 -0.31 15.45
CA GLY A 4 12.52 0.29 15.14
C GLY A 4 12.19 0.32 13.65
N SER A 5 13.14 0.71 12.79
CA SER A 5 12.92 0.84 11.34
C SER A 5 12.77 -0.51 10.62
N GLY A 6 13.49 -1.54 11.08
CA GLY A 6 13.44 -2.87 10.45
C GLY A 6 12.07 -3.53 10.61
N HIS A 7 11.44 -3.36 11.78
CA HIS A 7 10.11 -3.89 12.06
C HIS A 7 9.04 -3.29 11.13
N TYR A 8 9.04 -1.96 10.93
CA TYR A 8 8.07 -1.32 10.05
C TYR A 8 8.25 -1.71 8.58
N LEU A 9 9.50 -1.81 8.10
CA LEU A 9 9.80 -2.22 6.73
C LEU A 9 9.38 -3.67 6.45
N SER A 10 9.67 -4.59 7.36
CA SER A 10 9.22 -5.98 7.25
C SER A 10 7.69 -6.07 7.21
N ASN A 11 6.98 -5.34 8.07
CA ASN A 11 5.52 -5.38 8.10
C ASN A 11 4.90 -4.85 6.80
N ILE A 12 5.41 -3.75 6.24
CA ILE A 12 4.94 -3.24 4.94
C ILE A 12 5.21 -4.28 3.84
N PHE A 13 6.42 -4.83 3.79
CA PHE A 13 6.80 -5.84 2.79
C PHE A 13 5.93 -7.10 2.86
N PHE A 14 5.67 -7.62 4.07
CA PHE A 14 4.81 -8.79 4.25
C PHE A 14 3.35 -8.51 3.88
N PHE A 15 2.85 -7.29 4.09
CA PHE A 15 1.51 -6.92 3.61
C PHE A 15 1.41 -6.84 2.09
N GLU A 16 2.51 -6.57 1.39
CA GLU A 16 2.58 -6.49 -0.07
C GLU A 16 2.82 -7.87 -0.73
N ALA A 17 3.71 -8.69 -0.15
CA ALA A 17 4.13 -9.97 -0.72
C ALA A 17 3.06 -11.08 -0.62
N GLY A 18 2.18 -11.03 0.38
CA GLY A 18 1.22 -12.10 0.64
C GLY A 18 -0.08 -12.04 -0.17
N ASN A 19 -0.41 -10.89 -0.77
CA ASN A 19 -1.71 -10.70 -1.42
C ASN A 19 -1.71 -9.42 -2.31
N SER A 20 -2.08 -9.50 -3.60
CA SER A 20 -2.04 -8.34 -4.54
C SER A 20 -2.92 -7.15 -4.11
N THR A 21 -2.39 -5.92 -4.16
CA THR A 21 -3.16 -4.67 -3.92
C THR A 21 -4.35 -4.54 -4.86
N PHE A 22 -4.27 -5.17 -6.03
CA PHE A 22 -5.31 -5.24 -7.04
C PHE A 22 -5.93 -6.63 -7.07
N VAL A 23 -7.22 -6.73 -6.77
CA VAL A 23 -7.99 -7.98 -6.79
C VAL A 23 -8.98 -7.97 -7.94
N LYS A 24 -9.17 -9.13 -8.59
CA LYS A 24 -10.25 -9.28 -9.58
C LYS A 24 -11.58 -9.28 -8.83
N SER A 25 -12.58 -8.60 -9.38
CA SER A 25 -13.94 -8.65 -8.84
C SER A 25 -14.43 -10.11 -8.74
N PRO A 26 -14.99 -10.53 -7.58
CA PRO A 26 -15.69 -11.80 -7.47
C PRO A 26 -17.04 -11.64 -8.18
N GLY A 27 -17.03 -11.81 -9.50
CA GLY A 27 -18.16 -11.53 -10.37
C GLY A 27 -17.89 -12.05 -11.78
N GLY A 28 -17.77 -13.37 -11.88
CA GLY A 28 -17.64 -14.11 -13.14
C GLY A 28 -18.43 -15.41 -13.12
N THR A 29 -19.55 -15.45 -12.39
CA THR A 29 -20.64 -16.42 -12.61
C THR A 29 -21.82 -15.62 -13.13
N SER A 30 -21.79 -15.28 -14.43
CA SER A 30 -23.03 -14.99 -15.16
C SER A 30 -23.84 -16.27 -15.25
N THR A 31 -24.60 -16.56 -14.20
CA THR A 31 -25.87 -17.25 -14.38
C THR A 31 -26.92 -16.16 -14.61
N GLU A 32 -26.79 -15.44 -15.73
CA GLU A 32 -27.87 -14.58 -16.20
C GLU A 32 -28.75 -15.42 -17.13
N VAL A 33 -29.87 -15.81 -16.53
CA VAL A 33 -31.06 -16.39 -17.16
C VAL A 33 -31.38 -15.61 -18.45
N PRO A 34 -31.67 -16.26 -19.60
CA PRO A 34 -31.97 -15.55 -20.83
C PRO A 34 -33.30 -14.80 -20.66
N ARG A 35 -33.23 -13.47 -20.51
CA ARG A 35 -34.36 -12.58 -20.78
C ARG A 35 -34.13 -11.95 -22.14
N SER A 36 -34.96 -12.38 -23.08
CA SER A 36 -35.11 -11.76 -24.38
C SER A 36 -35.51 -10.30 -24.26
N ASP A 37 -35.07 -9.55 -25.26
CA ASP A 37 -35.62 -8.28 -25.78
C ASP A 37 -34.81 -7.00 -25.53
N SER A 38 -34.45 -6.41 -26.68
CA SER A 38 -33.81 -5.11 -26.95
C SER A 38 -32.28 -5.06 -27.00
N TYR A 39 -31.77 -5.25 -28.22
CA TYR A 39 -30.42 -4.88 -28.65
C TYR A 39 -30.27 -3.35 -28.68
N ASP A 40 -29.41 -2.79 -27.82
CA ASP A 40 -28.83 -1.45 -27.99
C ASP A 40 -27.42 -1.63 -28.63
N PRO A 41 -27.17 -1.14 -29.87
CA PRO A 41 -25.90 -1.35 -30.56
C PRO A 41 -24.70 -0.54 -30.06
N GLN A 42 -24.76 0.11 -28.88
CA GLN A 42 -23.65 0.94 -28.39
C GLN A 42 -23.23 0.61 -26.95
N SER A 43 -22.77 -0.62 -26.73
CA SER A 43 -21.96 -0.93 -25.55
C SER A 43 -20.60 -1.50 -26.00
N PRO A 44 -19.47 -0.89 -25.60
CA PRO A 44 -18.15 -1.45 -25.91
C PRO A 44 -18.05 -2.85 -25.28
N PRO A 45 -17.39 -3.82 -25.96
CA PRO A 45 -17.39 -5.22 -25.53
C PRO A 45 -16.87 -5.30 -24.10
N ALA A 46 -17.75 -5.77 -23.21
CA ALA A 46 -17.56 -5.85 -21.77
C ALA A 46 -16.46 -6.86 -21.40
N SER A 47 -15.19 -6.53 -21.64
CA SER A 47 -14.06 -7.10 -20.89
C SER A 47 -14.01 -6.44 -19.51
N ASN A 48 -15.11 -6.52 -18.76
CA ASN A 48 -15.24 -5.97 -17.42
C ASN A 48 -14.56 -6.88 -16.39
N LYS A 49 -13.28 -7.21 -16.60
CA LYS A 49 -12.41 -7.62 -15.47
C LYS A 49 -12.14 -6.36 -14.64
N ARG A 50 -13.15 -5.87 -13.92
CA ARG A 50 -13.02 -4.70 -13.05
C ARG A 50 -12.03 -5.07 -11.95
N VAL A 51 -10.84 -4.53 -12.07
CA VAL A 51 -9.78 -4.64 -11.07
C VAL A 51 -10.17 -3.72 -9.92
N LEU A 52 -10.32 -4.29 -8.73
CA LEU A 52 -10.64 -3.56 -7.50
C LEU A 52 -9.37 -3.38 -6.68
N VAL A 53 -9.26 -2.25 -5.98
CA VAL A 53 -8.17 -2.02 -5.02
C VAL A 53 -8.57 -2.55 -3.66
N GLN A 54 -7.67 -3.28 -2.99
CA GLN A 54 -7.94 -3.81 -1.66
C GLN A 54 -7.74 -2.74 -0.58
N PHE A 55 -8.81 -2.00 -0.29
CA PHE A 55 -8.80 -0.88 0.67
C PHE A 55 -8.29 -1.25 2.06
N LEU A 56 -8.59 -2.45 2.56
CA LEU A 56 -8.10 -2.91 3.87
C LEU A 56 -6.57 -2.99 3.95
N LYS A 57 -5.88 -3.25 2.83
CA LYS A 57 -4.40 -3.22 2.79
C LYS A 57 -3.88 -1.80 2.87
N CYS A 58 -4.44 -0.91 2.06
CA CYS A 58 -4.10 0.51 2.09
C CYS A 58 -4.31 1.09 3.50
N ARG A 59 -5.40 0.73 4.17
CA ARG A 59 -5.67 1.14 5.55
C ARG A 59 -4.57 0.68 6.53
N ARG A 60 -4.18 -0.60 6.49
CA ARG A 60 -3.13 -1.14 7.37
C ARG A 60 -1.78 -0.46 7.17
N ILE A 61 -1.38 -0.24 5.91
CA ILE A 61 -0.13 0.48 5.58
C ILE A 61 -0.22 1.93 6.05
N SER A 62 -1.36 2.60 5.86
CA SER A 62 -1.57 3.96 6.33
C SER A 62 -1.45 4.09 7.85
N ASP A 63 -1.94 3.12 8.61
CA ASP A 63 -1.82 3.11 10.08
C ASP A 63 -0.35 2.98 10.52
N LEU A 64 0.43 2.13 9.86
CA LEU A 64 1.89 2.00 10.08
C LEU A 64 2.64 3.29 9.76
N ILE A 65 2.34 3.93 8.63
CA ILE A 65 2.98 5.20 8.25
C ILE A 65 2.64 6.30 9.26
N ARG A 66 1.38 6.39 9.69
CA ARG A 66 0.93 7.35 10.71
C ARG A 66 1.72 7.18 12.01
N GLU A 67 1.96 5.95 12.43
CA GLU A 67 2.74 5.65 13.63
C GLU A 67 4.19 6.14 13.49
N ILE A 68 4.85 5.90 12.36
CA ILE A 68 6.20 6.41 12.09
C ILE A 68 6.21 7.94 12.16
N GLN A 69 5.24 8.57 11.51
CA GLN A 69 5.12 10.02 11.46
C GLN A 69 4.93 10.62 12.86
N MET A 70 4.21 9.94 13.77
CA MET A 70 4.07 10.39 15.16
C MET A 70 5.42 10.57 15.85
N TYR A 71 6.37 9.65 15.64
CA TYR A 71 7.70 9.70 16.25
C TYR A 71 8.68 10.66 15.55
N GLN A 72 8.38 11.12 14.33
CA GLN A 72 9.23 12.06 13.58
C GLN A 72 8.96 13.54 13.89
N ASN A 73 7.89 13.86 14.62
CA ASN A 73 7.43 15.25 14.81
C ASN A 73 8.30 16.10 15.75
N GLN A 74 9.19 15.50 16.54
CA GLN A 74 9.99 16.21 17.53
C GLN A 74 11.47 16.21 17.11
N PRO A 75 12.05 17.39 16.79
CA PRO A 75 13.48 17.47 16.55
C PRO A 75 14.25 17.24 17.84
N TYR A 76 15.45 16.68 17.72
CA TYR A 76 16.35 16.57 18.87
C TYR A 76 16.81 17.97 19.31
N ALA A 77 16.74 18.24 20.61
CA ALA A 77 17.27 19.47 21.23
C ALA A 77 18.80 19.40 21.41
N LEU A 78 19.52 18.96 20.38
CA LEU A 78 20.96 18.76 20.39
C LEU A 78 21.62 19.63 19.31
N GLN A 79 22.69 20.31 19.69
CA GLN A 79 23.53 21.05 18.74
C GLN A 79 24.41 20.07 17.96
N VAL A 80 24.41 20.21 16.64
CA VAL A 80 25.19 19.35 15.76
C VAL A 80 26.63 19.86 15.72
N GLU A 81 27.56 19.03 16.19
CA GLU A 81 28.99 19.28 16.02
C GLU A 81 29.41 18.80 14.62
N LYS A 82 30.01 19.71 13.83
CA LYS A 82 30.26 19.49 12.40
C LYS A 82 31.36 18.46 12.16
N SER A 83 32.43 18.47 12.95
CA SER A 83 33.57 17.57 12.76
C SER A 83 33.21 16.10 13.01
N ILE A 84 32.46 15.83 14.07
CA ILE A 84 31.94 14.52 14.46
C ILE A 84 30.93 14.04 13.42
N ARG A 85 30.03 14.92 12.96
CA ARG A 85 29.06 14.57 11.91
C ARG A 85 29.77 14.14 10.62
N ILE A 86 30.84 14.84 10.23
CA ILE A 86 31.61 14.47 9.03
C ILE A 86 32.31 13.12 9.24
N VAL A 87 32.88 12.84 10.41
CA VAL A 87 33.50 11.55 10.71
C VAL A 87 32.51 10.39 10.57
N PHE A 88 31.30 10.50 11.12
CA PHE A 88 30.30 9.41 11.04
C PHE A 88 29.63 9.28 9.66
N VAL A 89 29.56 10.35 8.87
CA VAL A 89 28.93 10.32 7.53
C VAL A 89 29.93 9.97 6.43
N ALA A 90 31.18 10.42 6.55
CA ALA A 90 32.23 10.24 5.53
C ALA A 90 33.00 8.92 5.66
N SER A 91 32.87 8.18 6.76
CA SER A 91 33.54 6.88 6.93
C SER A 91 32.87 5.73 6.16
N ARG A 92 32.25 6.02 5.01
CA ARG A 92 31.68 5.02 4.08
C ARG A 92 32.61 4.72 2.93
#